data_AF-J0K5G1-F1
#
_entry.id   AF-J0K5G1-F1
#
_cell.length_a   1.000
_cell.length_b   1.000
_cell.length_c   1.000
_cell.angle_alpha   90.00
_cell.angle_beta   90.00
_cell.angle_gamma   90.00
#
_symmetry.space_group_name_H-M   'P 1'
#
loop_
_entity.id
_entity.type
_entity.pdbx_description
1 polymer ?
#
loop_
_entity_poly.entity_id
_entity_poly.type
_entity_poly.pdbx_seq_one_letter_code
_entity_poly.pdbx_strand_id
1 'polypeptide(L)'
;MNNQNNNDPHGQRARKMVLDESALKAAATSNLDDGAVTPAFAEHREDIISLLNDALATELVCVLRYKRHHFTAHGLSSPAIASEFMVHANEESGHADQIARRIVQLGGEPDFAPDTLLSRSHAQYDTSSDLKAMVRANLVAERVAVEAYRQMIDLIGDKDPTTRRMLEGILADEEEHADELKDLLEQ
;
A
#
# COMPACT_ATOMS: atom_id res chain seq x y z
N MET A 1 28.31 21.41 59.38
CA MET A 1 28.61 21.62 57.95
C MET A 1 28.18 20.38 57.16
N ASN A 2 27.49 20.63 56.05
CA ASN A 2 26.88 19.74 55.06
C ASN A 2 27.71 18.50 54.67
N ASN A 3 27.05 17.36 54.42
CA ASN A 3 26.74 16.95 53.04
C ASN A 3 25.71 15.80 53.01
N GLN A 4 24.49 16.07 52.58
CA GLN A 4 23.55 15.05 52.12
C GLN A 4 23.99 14.64 50.71
N ASN A 5 24.53 13.43 50.56
CA ASN A 5 24.77 12.83 49.25
C ASN A 5 23.44 12.30 48.72
N ASN A 6 22.80 13.08 47.85
CA ASN A 6 21.68 12.64 47.02
C ASN A 6 22.16 11.55 46.04
N ASN A 7 21.90 10.29 46.37
CA ASN A 7 21.81 9.22 45.39
C ASN A 7 20.44 9.28 44.74
N ASP A 8 20.35 9.91 43.57
CA ASP A 8 19.22 9.73 42.67
C ASP A 8 19.61 8.69 41.60
N PRO A 9 19.00 7.49 41.58
CA PRO A 9 19.29 6.46 40.58
C PRO A 9 18.49 6.64 39.27
N HIS A 10 17.77 7.75 39.08
CA HIS A 10 16.84 7.93 37.94
C HIS A 10 17.23 9.05 36.96
N GLY A 11 18.52 9.26 36.76
CA GLY A 11 19.03 10.12 35.68
C GLY A 11 19.11 9.40 34.33
N GLN A 12 17.98 9.00 33.72
CA GLN A 12 17.98 8.75 32.26
C GLN A 12 18.25 10.09 31.57
N ARG A 13 19.54 10.39 31.34
CA ARG A 13 19.96 11.47 30.46
C ARG A 13 19.25 11.26 29.13
N ALA A 14 18.32 12.16 28.79
CA ALA A 14 17.77 12.24 27.45
C ALA A 14 18.93 12.16 26.46
N ARG A 15 18.98 11.08 25.65
CA ARG A 15 19.99 10.94 24.61
C ARG A 15 19.89 12.20 23.77
N LYS A 16 20.99 12.95 23.68
CA LYS A 16 21.05 14.15 22.84
C LYS A 16 20.68 13.73 21.42
N MET A 17 19.71 14.40 20.81
CA MET A 17 19.31 14.14 19.42
C MET A 17 20.45 14.56 18.50
N VAL A 18 21.30 13.61 18.12
CA VAL A 18 22.44 13.80 17.23
C VAL A 18 22.39 12.75 16.12
N LEU A 19 22.86 13.12 14.93
CA LEU A 19 22.93 12.20 13.80
C LEU A 19 24.05 11.18 13.99
N ASP A 20 23.91 10.02 13.36
CA ASP A 20 24.97 9.03 13.28
C ASP A 20 25.95 9.38 12.15
N GLU A 21 27.03 10.07 12.51
CA GLU A 21 28.11 10.47 11.60
C GLU A 21 28.78 9.28 10.89
N SER A 22 28.77 8.09 11.49
CA SER A 22 29.32 6.88 10.87
C SER A 22 28.39 6.39 9.76
N ALA A 23 27.08 6.35 10.02
CA ALA A 23 26.08 5.99 9.02
C ALA A 23 26.08 6.96 7.83
N LEU A 24 26.23 8.26 8.08
CA LEU A 24 26.35 9.27 7.01
C LEU A 24 27.56 9.02 6.10
N LYS A 25 28.72 8.67 6.67
CA LYS A 25 29.92 8.34 5.89
C LYS A 25 29.75 7.04 5.11
N ALA A 26 29.12 6.03 5.71
CA ALA A 26 28.82 4.76 5.04
C ALA A 26 27.90 4.98 3.84
N ALA A 27 26.84 5.79 4.00
CA ALA A 27 25.93 6.16 2.93
C ALA A 27 26.63 6.90 1.78
N ALA A 28 27.63 7.74 2.08
CA ALA A 28 28.38 8.49 1.06
C ALA A 28 29.33 7.62 0.20
N THR A 29 29.61 6.38 0.61
CA THR A 29 30.69 5.57 0.02
C THR A 29 30.27 4.19 -0.44
N SER A 30 29.09 3.70 -0.03
CA SER A 30 28.60 2.36 -0.36
C SER A 30 27.62 2.41 -1.54
N ASN A 31 27.81 1.53 -2.53
CA ASN A 31 26.90 1.25 -3.65
C ASN A 31 26.18 2.48 -4.23
N LEU A 32 26.93 3.44 -4.77
CA LEU A 32 26.37 4.68 -5.34
C LEU A 32 25.36 4.43 -6.48
N ASP A 33 25.44 3.28 -7.14
CA ASP A 33 24.51 2.87 -8.19
C ASP A 33 23.10 2.56 -7.66
N ASP A 34 22.95 2.30 -6.34
CA ASP A 34 21.66 2.03 -5.67
C ASP A 34 20.88 3.34 -5.36
N GLY A 35 21.42 4.50 -5.73
CA GLY A 35 20.75 5.80 -5.64
C GLY A 35 20.39 6.21 -4.20
N ALA A 36 19.09 6.30 -3.90
CA ALA A 36 18.60 6.74 -2.59
C ALA A 36 18.60 5.63 -1.53
N VAL A 37 18.90 4.38 -1.91
CA VAL A 37 18.97 3.25 -0.99
C VAL A 37 20.31 3.30 -0.25
N THR A 38 20.26 3.39 1.07
CA THR A 38 21.45 3.41 1.94
C THR A 38 21.54 2.12 2.75
N PRO A 39 22.72 1.77 3.32
CA PRO A 39 22.89 0.54 4.10
C PRO A 39 21.92 0.37 5.27
N ALA A 40 21.39 1.47 5.82
CA ALA A 40 20.39 1.44 6.90
C ALA A 40 19.06 0.81 6.48
N PHE A 41 18.76 0.74 5.18
CA PHE A 41 17.53 0.14 4.66
C PHE A 41 17.61 -1.38 4.45
N ALA A 42 18.79 -1.99 4.59
CA ALA A 42 19.04 -3.35 4.08
C ALA A 42 18.26 -4.46 4.82
N GLU A 43 17.94 -4.29 6.11
CA GLU A 43 17.39 -5.37 6.93
C GLU A 43 15.98 -5.81 6.51
N HIS A 44 15.14 -4.88 6.06
CA HIS A 44 13.73 -5.13 5.76
C HIS A 44 13.33 -4.88 4.30
N ARG A 45 14.30 -4.48 3.47
CA ARG A 45 14.05 -4.05 2.08
C ARG A 45 13.35 -5.13 1.25
N GLU A 46 13.87 -6.36 1.30
CA GLU A 46 13.34 -7.47 0.50
C GLU A 46 11.93 -7.87 0.95
N ASP A 47 11.66 -7.85 2.26
CA ASP A 47 10.32 -8.10 2.81
C ASP A 47 9.33 -7.02 2.36
N ILE A 48 9.74 -5.74 2.37
CA ILE A 48 8.92 -4.62 1.88
C ILE A 48 8.64 -4.77 0.38
N ILE A 49 9.65 -5.11 -0.42
CA ILE A 49 9.48 -5.36 -1.86
C ILE A 49 8.50 -6.52 -2.11
N SER A 50 8.55 -7.58 -1.29
CA SER A 50 7.61 -8.70 -1.39
C SER A 50 6.17 -8.24 -1.10
N LEU A 51 5.95 -7.53 0.01
CA LEU A 51 4.62 -7.01 0.37
C LEU A 51 4.07 -6.06 -0.71
N LEU A 52 4.92 -5.20 -1.26
CA LEU A 52 4.54 -4.30 -2.35
C LEU A 52 4.20 -5.05 -3.64
N ASN A 53 4.87 -6.16 -3.94
CA ASN A 53 4.51 -6.98 -5.11
C ASN A 53 3.16 -7.69 -4.94
N ASP A 54 2.81 -8.12 -3.72
CA ASP A 54 1.49 -8.70 -3.44
C ASP A 54 0.38 -7.64 -3.52
N ALA A 55 0.64 -6.43 -3.02
CA ALA A 55 -0.25 -5.28 -3.19
C ALA A 55 -0.39 -4.89 -4.67
N LEU A 56 0.70 -4.82 -5.44
CA LEU A 56 0.67 -4.56 -6.88
C LEU A 56 -0.21 -5.58 -7.63
N ALA A 57 -0.10 -6.87 -7.29
CA ALA A 57 -0.97 -7.89 -7.88
C ALA A 57 -2.45 -7.64 -7.56
N THR A 58 -2.72 -7.19 -6.32
CA THR A 58 -4.07 -6.84 -5.87
C THR A 58 -4.64 -5.71 -6.72
N GLU A 59 -3.90 -4.61 -6.87
CA GLU A 59 -4.32 -3.47 -7.69
C GLU A 59 -4.58 -3.85 -9.14
N LEU A 60 -3.68 -4.64 -9.75
CA LEU A 60 -3.86 -5.09 -11.13
C LEU A 60 -5.11 -5.99 -11.29
N VAL A 61 -5.41 -6.84 -10.31
CA VAL A 61 -6.65 -7.62 -10.31
C VAL A 61 -7.88 -6.71 -10.13
N CYS A 62 -7.80 -5.68 -9.28
CA CYS A 62 -8.85 -4.69 -9.09
C CYS A 62 -9.14 -3.91 -10.40
N VAL A 63 -8.11 -3.41 -11.08
CA VAL A 63 -8.24 -2.75 -12.40
C VAL A 63 -8.99 -3.65 -13.39
N LEU A 64 -8.61 -4.91 -13.49
CA LEU A 64 -9.22 -5.86 -14.42
C LEU A 64 -10.68 -6.14 -14.04
N ARG A 65 -10.96 -6.34 -12.74
CA ARG A 65 -12.30 -6.61 -12.21
C ARG A 65 -13.25 -5.43 -12.47
N TYR A 66 -12.82 -4.21 -12.14
CA TYR A 66 -13.60 -3.01 -12.39
C TYR A 66 -13.86 -2.77 -13.87
N LYS A 67 -12.85 -2.89 -14.73
CA LYS A 67 -13.04 -2.74 -16.19
C LYS A 67 -14.04 -3.75 -16.72
N ARG A 68 -13.96 -5.01 -16.29
CA ARG A 68 -14.95 -6.02 -16.66
C ARG A 68 -16.35 -5.60 -16.22
N HIS A 69 -16.52 -5.20 -14.97
CA HIS A 69 -17.82 -4.78 -14.44
C HIS A 69 -18.36 -3.55 -15.18
N HIS A 70 -17.53 -2.56 -15.47
CA HIS A 70 -17.90 -1.41 -16.31
C HIS A 70 -18.47 -1.85 -17.66
N PHE A 71 -17.76 -2.69 -18.42
CA PHE A 71 -18.17 -3.07 -19.77
C PHE A 71 -19.37 -4.02 -19.81
N THR A 72 -19.66 -4.72 -18.71
CA THR A 72 -20.73 -5.71 -18.63
C THR A 72 -21.93 -5.26 -17.79
N ALA A 73 -21.89 -4.05 -17.23
CA ALA A 73 -22.99 -3.46 -16.49
C ALA A 73 -24.13 -3.08 -17.45
N HIS A 74 -25.30 -3.72 -17.24
CA HIS A 74 -26.51 -3.51 -18.04
C HIS A 74 -27.73 -3.32 -17.13
N GLY A 75 -28.70 -2.52 -17.56
CA GLY A 75 -29.94 -2.23 -16.80
C GLY A 75 -30.27 -0.73 -16.72
N LEU A 76 -31.38 -0.39 -16.07
CA LEU A 76 -31.85 1.00 -15.97
C LEU A 76 -30.88 1.91 -15.19
N SER A 77 -30.33 1.42 -14.07
CA SER A 77 -29.34 2.15 -13.25
C SER A 77 -27.90 1.94 -13.71
N SER A 78 -27.67 1.15 -14.77
CA SER A 78 -26.32 0.72 -15.14
C SER A 78 -25.39 1.84 -15.64
N PRO A 79 -25.84 2.91 -16.32
CA PRO A 79 -24.91 3.92 -16.82
C PRO A 79 -24.11 4.64 -15.73
N ALA A 80 -24.75 4.97 -14.59
CA ALA A 80 -24.09 5.65 -13.49
C ALA A 80 -23.10 4.71 -12.77
N ILE A 81 -23.55 3.51 -12.39
CA ILE A 81 -22.72 2.51 -11.72
C ILE A 81 -21.55 2.06 -12.62
N ALA A 82 -21.79 1.89 -13.92
CA ALA A 82 -20.72 1.58 -14.87
C ALA A 82 -19.69 2.72 -14.92
N SER A 83 -20.11 3.98 -14.91
CA SER A 83 -19.19 5.12 -14.88
C SER A 83 -18.32 5.08 -13.64
N GLU A 84 -18.91 4.81 -12.47
CA GLU A 84 -18.18 4.69 -11.20
C GLU A 84 -17.13 3.58 -11.25
N PHE A 85 -17.50 2.41 -11.78
CA PHE A 85 -16.53 1.32 -11.98
C PHE A 85 -15.35 1.72 -12.88
N MET A 86 -15.54 2.62 -13.85
CA MET A 86 -14.42 3.11 -14.66
C MET A 86 -13.57 4.13 -13.92
N VAL A 87 -14.15 4.94 -13.03
CA VAL A 87 -13.42 5.87 -12.16
C VAL A 87 -12.47 5.08 -11.27
N HIS A 88 -13.00 4.14 -10.48
CA HIS A 88 -12.19 3.29 -9.60
C HIS A 88 -11.14 2.51 -10.40
N ALA A 89 -11.49 1.94 -11.57
CA ALA A 89 -10.49 1.25 -12.42
C ALA A 89 -9.26 2.10 -12.79
N ASN A 90 -9.41 3.41 -12.89
CA ASN A 90 -8.31 4.32 -13.20
C ASN A 90 -7.54 4.71 -11.93
N GLU A 91 -8.22 4.84 -10.79
CA GLU A 91 -7.60 5.06 -9.48
C GLU A 91 -6.74 3.86 -9.07
N GLU A 92 -7.25 2.62 -9.20
CA GLU A 92 -6.45 1.40 -8.95
C GLU A 92 -5.25 1.30 -9.90
N SER A 93 -5.39 1.79 -11.13
CA SER A 93 -4.24 1.86 -12.05
C SER A 93 -3.20 2.87 -11.56
N GLY A 94 -3.63 3.97 -10.94
CA GLY A 94 -2.76 4.93 -10.28
C GLY A 94 -2.08 4.36 -9.04
N HIS A 95 -2.79 3.56 -8.23
CA HIS A 95 -2.23 2.84 -7.09
C HIS A 95 -1.13 1.86 -7.54
N ALA A 96 -1.42 1.04 -8.57
CA ALA A 96 -0.45 0.12 -9.17
C ALA A 96 0.82 0.85 -9.65
N ASP A 97 0.68 2.00 -10.31
CA ASP A 97 1.81 2.80 -10.80
C ASP A 97 2.67 3.36 -9.66
N GLN A 98 2.05 3.79 -8.55
CA GLN A 98 2.75 4.27 -7.36
C GLN A 98 3.56 3.13 -6.72
N ILE A 99 2.94 1.96 -6.53
CA ILE A 99 3.57 0.79 -5.94
C ILE A 99 4.72 0.28 -6.80
N ALA A 100 4.52 0.13 -8.11
CA ALA A 100 5.56 -0.33 -9.03
C ALA A 100 6.77 0.62 -9.04
N ARG A 101 6.52 1.93 -9.03
CA ARG A 101 7.59 2.93 -8.92
C ARG A 101 8.34 2.79 -7.60
N ARG A 102 7.63 2.52 -6.50
CA ARG A 102 8.25 2.34 -5.19
C ARG A 102 9.13 1.08 -5.13
N ILE A 103 8.69 -0.02 -5.72
CA ILE A 103 9.48 -1.26 -5.84
C ILE A 103 10.82 -0.97 -6.54
N VAL A 104 10.80 -0.27 -7.68
CA VAL A 104 12.02 0.10 -8.41
C VAL A 104 12.92 1.02 -7.59
N GLN A 105 12.36 1.97 -6.85
CA GLN A 105 13.14 2.84 -5.95
C GLN A 105 13.85 2.07 -4.82
N LEU A 106 13.30 0.92 -4.42
CA LEU A 106 13.91 0.03 -3.43
C LEU A 106 14.91 -0.94 -4.07
N GLY A 107 15.13 -0.87 -5.39
CA GLY A 107 16.02 -1.77 -6.13
C GLY A 107 15.41 -3.13 -6.45
N GLY A 108 14.09 -3.28 -6.31
CA GLY A 108 13.35 -4.48 -6.71
C GLY A 108 12.77 -4.37 -8.11
N GLU A 109 12.23 -5.49 -8.61
CA GLU A 109 11.53 -5.57 -9.89
C GLU A 109 10.03 -5.75 -9.66
N PRO A 110 9.16 -4.88 -10.23
CA PRO A 110 7.72 -5.03 -10.08
C PRO A 110 7.19 -6.15 -10.98
N ASP A 111 6.48 -7.11 -10.39
CA ASP A 111 5.96 -8.28 -11.10
C ASP A 111 4.55 -8.03 -11.67
N PHE A 112 4.49 -7.83 -12.99
CA PHE A 112 3.27 -7.69 -13.78
C PHE A 112 2.86 -9.01 -14.49
N ALA A 113 3.49 -10.15 -14.18
CA ALA A 113 3.25 -11.40 -14.88
C ALA A 113 1.79 -11.88 -14.70
N PRO A 114 1.01 -11.99 -15.79
CA PRO A 114 -0.44 -12.24 -15.70
C PRO A 114 -0.79 -13.63 -15.18
N ASP A 115 0.11 -14.60 -15.33
CA ASP A 115 -0.06 -15.98 -14.89
C ASP A 115 0.11 -16.16 -13.37
N THR A 116 0.80 -15.25 -12.69
CA THR A 116 1.00 -15.29 -11.23
C THR A 116 0.09 -14.33 -10.44
N LEU A 117 -0.55 -13.36 -11.11
CA LEU A 117 -1.33 -12.30 -10.46
C LEU A 117 -2.30 -12.81 -9.37
N LEU A 118 -3.18 -13.76 -9.72
CA LEU A 118 -4.19 -14.24 -8.77
C LEU A 118 -3.61 -15.02 -7.59
N SER A 119 -2.40 -15.57 -7.72
CA SER A 119 -1.75 -16.29 -6.63
C SER A 119 -1.13 -15.36 -5.58
N ARG A 120 -0.84 -14.11 -5.96
CA ARG A 120 -0.25 -13.06 -5.12
C ARG A 120 -1.30 -12.07 -4.61
N SER A 121 -2.32 -11.81 -5.40
CA SER A 121 -3.39 -10.87 -5.06
C SER A 121 -4.13 -11.26 -3.78
N HIS A 122 -4.36 -10.29 -2.90
CA HIS A 122 -5.18 -10.46 -1.70
C HIS A 122 -6.68 -10.56 -2.06
N ALA A 123 -7.10 -9.90 -3.13
CA ALA A 123 -8.48 -9.86 -3.61
C ALA A 123 -8.69 -10.81 -4.81
N GLN A 124 -9.90 -11.31 -4.96
CA GLN A 124 -10.26 -12.19 -6.07
C GLN A 124 -10.67 -11.38 -7.31
N TYR A 125 -10.50 -12.00 -8.48
CA TYR A 125 -11.22 -11.58 -9.68
C TYR A 125 -12.69 -12.00 -9.57
N ASP A 126 -13.59 -11.26 -10.21
CA ASP A 126 -15.01 -11.58 -10.20
C ASP A 126 -15.61 -11.50 -11.61
N THR A 127 -16.57 -12.39 -11.87
CA THR A 127 -17.26 -12.47 -13.16
C THR A 127 -18.77 -12.31 -13.06
N SER A 128 -19.28 -11.69 -12.01
CA SER A 128 -20.72 -11.47 -11.85
C SER A 128 -21.32 -10.71 -13.03
N SER A 129 -22.57 -11.00 -13.34
CA SER A 129 -23.34 -10.35 -14.42
C SER A 129 -24.53 -9.54 -13.90
N ASP A 130 -24.96 -9.79 -12.66
CA ASP A 130 -25.96 -8.99 -11.97
C ASP A 130 -25.32 -7.74 -11.36
N LEU A 131 -25.95 -6.58 -11.55
CA LEU A 131 -25.37 -5.29 -11.15
C LEU A 131 -25.15 -5.21 -9.63
N LYS A 132 -26.10 -5.72 -8.84
CA LYS A 132 -25.97 -5.74 -7.38
C LYS A 132 -24.88 -6.70 -6.92
N ALA A 133 -24.72 -7.83 -7.61
CA ALA A 133 -23.61 -8.75 -7.38
C ALA A 133 -22.25 -8.12 -7.73
N MET A 134 -22.14 -7.35 -8.83
CA MET A 134 -20.91 -6.62 -9.19
C MET A 134 -20.49 -5.62 -8.12
N VAL A 135 -21.42 -4.75 -7.67
CA VAL A 135 -21.14 -3.76 -6.62
C VAL A 135 -20.71 -4.47 -5.33
N ARG A 136 -21.40 -5.56 -4.96
CA ARG A 136 -21.03 -6.35 -3.77
C ARG A 136 -19.66 -6.99 -3.89
N ALA A 137 -19.29 -7.51 -5.07
CA ALA A 137 -17.99 -8.13 -5.30
C ALA A 137 -16.86 -7.09 -5.18
N ASN A 138 -17.04 -5.90 -5.76
CA ASN A 138 -16.09 -4.79 -5.62
C ASN A 138 -15.99 -4.35 -4.15
N LEU A 139 -17.11 -4.17 -3.44
CA LEU A 139 -17.09 -3.78 -2.02
C LEU A 139 -16.34 -4.81 -1.14
N VAL A 140 -16.52 -6.10 -1.42
CA VAL A 140 -15.78 -7.14 -0.70
C VAL A 140 -14.28 -7.02 -0.96
N ALA A 141 -13.88 -6.74 -2.20
CA ALA A 141 -12.49 -6.57 -2.55
C ALA A 141 -11.87 -5.33 -1.90
N GLU A 142 -12.56 -4.18 -1.88
CA GLU A 142 -12.00 -2.96 -1.26
C GLU A 142 -11.85 -3.13 0.24
N ARG A 143 -12.77 -3.84 0.90
CA ARG A 143 -12.61 -4.17 2.32
C ARG A 143 -11.41 -5.08 2.60
N VAL A 144 -11.03 -5.93 1.65
CA VAL A 144 -9.81 -6.75 1.75
C VAL A 144 -8.57 -5.87 1.51
N ALA A 145 -8.61 -4.96 0.53
CA ALA A 145 -7.53 -4.02 0.25
C ALA A 145 -7.27 -3.10 1.45
N VAL A 146 -8.31 -2.49 2.02
CA VAL A 146 -8.26 -1.67 3.25
C VAL A 146 -7.56 -2.42 4.39
N GLU A 147 -7.95 -3.68 4.63
CA GLU A 147 -7.33 -4.47 5.69
C GLU A 147 -5.86 -4.80 5.38
N ALA A 148 -5.55 -5.17 4.14
CA ALA A 148 -4.17 -5.43 3.72
C ALA A 148 -3.27 -4.19 3.90
N TYR A 149 -3.73 -3.02 3.45
CA TYR A 149 -2.98 -1.77 3.59
C TYR A 149 -2.77 -1.37 5.05
N ARG A 150 -3.79 -1.49 5.91
CA ARG A 150 -3.63 -1.26 7.37
C ARG A 150 -2.54 -2.15 7.97
N GLN A 151 -2.56 -3.45 7.65
CA GLN A 151 -1.54 -4.38 8.14
C GLN A 151 -0.15 -4.06 7.59
N MET A 152 -0.03 -3.71 6.31
CA MET A 152 1.24 -3.30 5.70
C MET A 152 1.81 -2.03 6.35
N ILE A 153 0.96 -1.03 6.62
CA ILE A 153 1.34 0.22 7.29
C ILE A 153 1.92 -0.08 8.68
N ASP A 154 1.27 -0.95 9.46
CA ASP A 154 1.73 -1.36 10.79
C ASP A 154 3.03 -2.17 10.73
N LEU A 155 3.12 -3.13 9.80
CA LEU A 155 4.31 -3.97 9.61
C LEU A 155 5.53 -3.13 9.22
N ILE A 156 5.36 -2.17 8.32
CA ILE A 156 6.44 -1.29 7.87
C ILE A 156 6.80 -0.30 8.98
N GLY A 157 5.82 0.40 9.55
CA GLY A 157 6.04 1.36 10.63
C GLY A 157 7.19 2.33 10.34
N ASP A 158 8.13 2.46 11.27
CA ASP A 158 9.26 3.39 11.15
C ASP A 158 10.43 2.85 10.29
N LYS A 159 10.31 1.64 9.72
CA LYS A 159 11.36 1.01 8.92
C LYS A 159 11.53 1.68 7.55
N ASP A 160 10.42 2.12 6.97
CA ASP A 160 10.40 2.87 5.71
C ASP A 160 9.28 3.91 5.69
N PRO A 161 9.55 5.14 6.18
CA PRO A 161 8.53 6.17 6.28
C PRO A 161 8.02 6.67 4.93
N THR A 162 8.78 6.47 3.85
CA THR A 162 8.36 6.86 2.50
C THR A 162 7.34 5.87 1.96
N THR A 163 7.60 4.56 2.09
CA THR A 163 6.61 3.54 1.72
C THR A 163 5.37 3.65 2.59
N ARG A 164 5.53 3.81 3.92
CA ARG A 164 4.38 3.94 4.83
C ARG A 164 3.45 5.08 4.43
N ARG A 165 3.98 6.27 4.16
CA ARG A 165 3.18 7.44 3.74
C ARG A 165 2.45 7.20 2.42
N MET A 166 3.09 6.54 1.46
CA MET A 166 2.45 6.19 0.19
C MET A 166 1.25 5.26 0.43
N LEU A 167 1.42 4.22 1.24
CA LEU A 167 0.35 3.27 1.58
C LEU A 167 -0.77 3.93 2.39
N GLU A 168 -0.45 4.87 3.29
CA GLU A 168 -1.47 5.68 4.00
C GLU A 168 -2.35 6.48 3.04
N GLY A 169 -1.79 6.96 1.92
CA GLY A 169 -2.55 7.64 0.86
C GLY A 169 -3.48 6.69 0.12
N ILE A 170 -2.94 5.56 -0.37
CA ILE A 170 -3.74 4.53 -1.05
C ILE A 170 -4.86 4.01 -0.14
N LEU A 171 -4.57 3.75 1.14
CA LEU A 171 -5.57 3.34 2.12
C LEU A 171 -6.74 4.33 2.23
N ALA A 172 -6.47 5.63 2.18
CA ALA A 172 -7.53 6.64 2.25
C ALA A 172 -8.47 6.56 1.04
N ASP A 173 -7.90 6.38 -0.16
CA ASP A 173 -8.65 6.22 -1.40
C ASP A 173 -9.49 4.91 -1.35
N GLU A 174 -8.93 3.79 -0.87
CA GLU A 174 -9.67 2.53 -0.71
C GLU A 174 -10.82 2.60 0.29
N GLU A 175 -10.66 3.37 1.37
CA GLU A 175 -11.73 3.61 2.35
C GLU A 175 -12.88 4.42 1.72
N GLU A 176 -12.56 5.40 0.87
CA GLU A 176 -13.53 6.18 0.09
C GLU A 176 -14.27 5.28 -0.91
N HIS A 177 -13.55 4.49 -1.72
CA HIS A 177 -14.14 3.54 -2.66
C HIS A 177 -15.13 2.58 -1.98
N ALA A 178 -14.77 2.05 -0.80
CA ALA A 178 -15.61 1.14 -0.04
C ALA A 178 -16.91 1.82 0.46
N ASP A 179 -16.84 3.07 0.89
CA ASP A 179 -18.02 3.83 1.32
C ASP A 179 -18.94 4.16 0.13
N GLU A 180 -18.39 4.55 -1.02
CA GLU A 180 -19.17 4.83 -2.24
C GLU A 180 -19.91 3.57 -2.75
N LEU A 181 -19.23 2.42 -2.79
CA LEU A 181 -19.85 1.15 -3.18
C LEU A 181 -20.93 0.69 -2.19
N LYS A 182 -20.74 0.96 -0.90
CA LYS A 182 -21.75 0.70 0.12
C LYS A 182 -23.00 1.52 -0.17
N ASP A 183 -22.86 2.80 -0.45
CA ASP A 183 -23.97 3.70 -0.75
C ASP A 183 -24.71 3.29 -2.04
N LEU A 184 -23.99 2.76 -3.05
CA LEU A 184 -24.61 2.16 -4.24
C LEU A 184 -25.44 0.90 -3.94
N LEU A 185 -25.17 0.15 -2.88
CA LEU A 185 -25.96 -1.03 -2.49
C LEU A 185 -27.24 -0.69 -1.72
N GLU A 186 -27.28 0.48 -1.10
CA GLU A 186 -28.42 0.98 -0.31
C GLU A 186 -29.48 1.67 -1.18
N GLN A 187 -29.13 2.05 -2.41
CA GLN A 187 -30.02 2.62 -3.44
C GLN A 187 -30.82 1.56 -4.19
#